data_AF-A0A7C1ZAR1-F1
#
_entry.id   AF-A0A7C1ZAR1-F1
#
_cell.length_a   1.000
_cell.length_b   1.000
_cell.length_c   1.000
_cell.angle_alpha   90.00
_cell.angle_beta   90.00
_cell.angle_gamma   90.00
#
_symmetry.space_group_name_H-M   'P 1'
#
loop_
_entity.id
_entity.type
_entity.pdbx_description
1 polymer ?
#
loop_
_entity_poly.entity_id
_entity_poly.type
_entity_poly.pdbx_seq_one_letter_code
_entity_poly.pdbx_strand_id
1 'polypeptide(L)'
;MANGAENVIGIVVWPIFIFLLLNGNYLEVGAVSGFIIGGTVILQLLAGKYIDEIAKKSDVLKLGSVLYALGWIVKIFVLTAFHIFIAGLYHSLTKILTRTTFETMFYELAAD
;
A
#
# COMPACT_ATOMS: atom_id res chain seq x y z
N MET A 1 -16.74 2.78 -7.86
CA MET A 1 -16.10 2.94 -9.19
C MET A 1 -14.62 3.32 -9.08
N ALA A 2 -14.19 4.16 -8.12
CA ALA A 2 -12.78 4.53 -7.90
C ALA A 2 -11.81 3.35 -7.68
N ASN A 3 -12.18 2.35 -6.85
CA ASN A 3 -11.36 1.15 -6.63
C ASN A 3 -11.07 0.34 -7.91
N GLY A 4 -11.94 0.43 -8.92
CA GLY A 4 -11.76 -0.29 -10.19
C GLY A 4 -10.62 0.28 -11.01
N ALA A 5 -10.62 1.61 -11.23
CA ALA A 5 -9.55 2.30 -11.94
C ALA A 5 -8.21 2.17 -11.20
N GLU A 6 -8.24 2.31 -9.88
CA GLU A 6 -7.06 2.14 -9.03
C GLU A 6 -6.44 0.75 -9.16
N ASN A 7 -7.27 -0.31 -9.14
CA ASN A 7 -6.81 -1.68 -9.33
C ASN A 7 -6.21 -1.90 -10.72
N VAL A 8 -6.80 -1.35 -11.78
CA VAL A 8 -6.23 -1.47 -13.13
C VAL A 8 -4.84 -0.83 -13.20
N ILE A 9 -4.68 0.36 -12.63
CA ILE A 9 -3.36 1.02 -12.57
C ILE A 9 -2.38 0.17 -11.75
N GLY A 10 -2.81 -0.35 -10.61
CA GLY A 10 -1.96 -1.16 -9.74
C GLY A 10 -1.54 -2.52 -10.32
N ILE A 11 -2.42 -3.17 -11.09
CA ILE A 11 -2.18 -4.52 -11.63
C ILE A 11 -1.50 -4.47 -13.01
N VAL A 12 -1.80 -3.45 -13.82
CA VAL A 12 -1.32 -3.38 -15.22
C VAL A 12 -0.24 -2.33 -15.36
N VAL A 13 -0.54 -1.08 -15.03
CA VAL A 13 0.36 0.05 -15.31
C VAL A 13 1.61 0.00 -14.44
N TRP A 14 1.45 -0.30 -13.15
CA TRP A 14 2.56 -0.27 -12.19
C TRP A 14 3.65 -1.33 -12.48
N PRO A 15 3.33 -2.61 -12.74
CA PRO A 15 4.35 -3.60 -13.10
C PRO A 15 5.07 -3.28 -14.42
N ILE A 16 4.36 -2.75 -15.42
CA ILE A 16 4.96 -2.32 -16.70
C ILE A 16 5.92 -1.15 -16.45
N PHE A 17 5.52 -0.16 -15.66
CA PHE A 17 6.37 0.96 -15.28
C PHE A 17 7.66 0.50 -14.59
N ILE A 18 7.55 -0.40 -13.59
CA ILE A 18 8.71 -0.97 -12.89
C ILE A 18 9.62 -1.72 -13.87
N PHE A 19 9.06 -2.54 -14.76
CA PHE A 19 9.83 -3.30 -15.73
C PHE A 19 10.61 -2.38 -16.69
N LEU A 20 9.98 -1.34 -17.20
CA LEU A 20 10.62 -0.36 -18.08
C LEU A 20 11.70 0.44 -17.34
N LEU A 21 11.42 0.87 -16.10
CA LEU A 21 12.36 1.65 -15.29
C LEU A 21 13.62 0.85 -14.93
N LEU A 22 13.48 -0.46 -14.76
CA LEU A 22 14.59 -1.38 -14.49
C LEU A 22 15.18 -2.01 -15.77
N ASN A 23 14.96 -1.39 -16.93
CA ASN A 23 15.51 -1.81 -18.23
C ASN A 23 15.22 -3.28 -18.59
N GLY A 24 14.07 -3.80 -18.17
CA GLY A 24 13.67 -5.18 -18.40
C GLY A 24 14.43 -6.23 -17.59
N ASN A 25 15.17 -5.83 -16.55
CA ASN A 25 15.88 -6.75 -15.67
C ASN A 25 14.91 -7.51 -14.75
N TYR A 26 14.53 -8.73 -15.15
CA TYR A 26 13.63 -9.59 -14.39
C TYR A 26 14.11 -9.89 -12.96
N LEU A 27 15.43 -10.00 -12.74
CA LEU A 27 15.98 -10.30 -11.42
C LEU A 27 15.79 -9.11 -10.46
N GLU A 28 16.06 -7.90 -10.93
CA GLU A 28 15.84 -6.68 -10.14
C GLU A 28 14.35 -6.45 -9.86
N VAL A 29 13.48 -6.63 -10.85
CA VAL A 29 12.02 -6.53 -10.69
C VAL A 29 11.53 -7.53 -9.63
N GLY A 30 11.98 -8.78 -9.73
CA GLY A 30 11.64 -9.84 -8.79
C GLY A 30 12.14 -9.56 -7.37
N ALA A 31 13.41 -9.13 -7.24
CA ALA A 31 14.00 -8.80 -5.95
C ALA A 31 13.27 -7.64 -5.27
N VAL A 32 13.04 -6.53 -5.97
CA VAL A 32 12.31 -5.37 -5.42
C VAL A 32 10.89 -5.74 -5.02
N SER A 33 10.17 -6.48 -5.87
CA SER A 33 8.81 -6.93 -5.56
C SER A 33 8.79 -7.85 -4.33
N GLY A 34 9.75 -8.77 -4.23
CA GLY A 34 9.92 -9.66 -3.09
C GLY A 34 10.18 -8.89 -1.79
N PHE A 35 11.07 -7.89 -1.81
CA PHE A 35 11.31 -7.04 -0.65
C PHE A 35 10.09 -6.21 -0.26
N ILE A 36 9.34 -5.67 -1.22
CA ILE A 36 8.09 -4.96 -0.94
C ILE A 36 7.10 -5.89 -0.24
N ILE A 37 6.90 -7.10 -0.76
CA ILE A 37 5.97 -8.08 -0.16
C ILE A 37 6.44 -8.48 1.23
N GLY A 38 7.72 -8.85 1.38
CA GLY A 38 8.28 -9.24 2.68
C GLY A 38 8.14 -8.14 3.73
N GLY A 39 8.47 -6.89 3.38
CA GLY A 39 8.28 -5.75 4.27
C GLY A 39 6.80 -5.46 4.53
N THR A 40 5.93 -5.63 3.54
CA THR A 40 4.46 -5.48 3.71
C THR A 40 3.92 -6.47 4.73
N VAL A 41 4.34 -7.74 4.71
CA VAL A 41 3.92 -8.74 5.69
C VAL A 41 4.33 -8.32 7.11
N ILE A 42 5.56 -7.87 7.29
CA ILE A 42 6.05 -7.38 8.60
C ILE A 42 5.21 -6.18 9.06
N LEU A 43 5.00 -5.20 8.17
CA LEU A 43 4.20 -4.01 8.47
C LEU A 43 2.75 -4.36 8.79
N GLN A 44 2.18 -5.35 8.13
CA GLN A 44 0.81 -5.80 8.37
C GLN A 44 0.65 -6.40 9.77
N LEU A 45 1.61 -7.22 10.21
CA LEU A 45 1.61 -7.79 11.56
C LEU A 45 1.71 -6.70 12.65
N LEU A 46 2.58 -5.70 12.43
CA LEU A 46 2.77 -4.60 13.37
C LEU A 46 1.56 -3.65 13.40
N ALA A 47 1.05 -3.28 12.22
CA ALA A 47 -0.08 -2.37 12.09
C ALA A 47 -1.38 -2.98 12.60
N GLY A 48 -1.61 -4.29 12.39
CA GLY A 48 -2.79 -4.99 12.91
C GLY A 48 -2.90 -4.87 14.42
N LYS A 49 -1.81 -5.19 15.15
CA LYS A 49 -1.77 -5.02 16.61
C LYS A 49 -2.01 -3.58 17.05
N TYR A 50 -1.43 -2.61 16.35
CA TYR A 50 -1.59 -1.19 16.68
C TYR A 50 -3.04 -0.70 16.50
N ILE A 51 -3.71 -1.11 15.42
CA ILE A 51 -5.11 -0.76 15.14
C ILE A 51 -6.03 -1.35 16.21
N ASP A 52 -5.77 -2.58 16.66
CA ASP A 52 -6.59 -3.27 17.65
C ASP A 52 -6.44 -2.70 19.07
N GLU A 53 -5.23 -2.34 19.51
CA GLU A 53 -4.96 -1.97 20.91
C GLU A 53 -5.09 -0.47 21.22
N ILE A 54 -4.78 0.44 20.29
CA ILE A 54 -4.37 1.81 20.67
C ILE A 54 -5.26 2.92 20.10
N ALA A 55 -5.91 2.71 18.96
CA ALA A 55 -6.34 3.84 18.14
C ALA A 55 -7.86 3.95 17.96
N LYS A 56 -8.37 5.19 18.02
CA LYS A 56 -9.72 5.50 17.53
C LYS A 56 -9.76 5.19 16.04
N LYS A 57 -10.47 4.11 15.67
CA LYS A 57 -10.56 3.61 14.28
C LYS A 57 -10.91 4.71 13.28
N SER A 58 -11.79 5.64 13.64
CA SER A 58 -12.14 6.79 12.79
C SER A 58 -10.95 7.72 12.48
N ASP A 59 -10.06 7.96 13.44
CA ASP A 59 -8.90 8.84 13.28
C ASP A 59 -7.80 8.14 12.46
N VAL A 60 -7.59 6.84 12.68
CA VAL A 60 -6.69 6.01 11.86
C VAL A 60 -7.16 5.97 10.42
N LEU A 61 -8.46 5.79 10.18
CA LEU A 61 -9.02 5.76 8.84
C LEU A 61 -8.82 7.10 8.12
N LYS A 62 -9.05 8.23 8.80
CA LYS A 62 -8.83 9.57 8.23
C LYS A 62 -7.36 9.79 7.87
N LEU A 63 -6.46 9.52 8.81
CA LEU A 63 -5.02 9.69 8.59
C LEU A 63 -4.52 8.75 7.49
N GLY A 64 -4.91 7.47 7.55
CA GLY A 64 -4.57 6.45 6.56
C GLY A 64 -5.04 6.86 5.15
N SER A 65 -6.26 7.38 5.02
CA SER A 65 -6.80 7.84 3.74
C SER A 65 -6.02 9.01 3.14
N VAL A 66 -5.63 9.99 3.96
CA VAL A 66 -4.81 11.13 3.50
C VAL A 66 -3.43 10.64 3.07
N LEU A 67 -2.78 9.81 3.88
CA LEU A 67 -1.48 9.25 3.54
C LEU A 67 -1.54 8.38 2.27
N TYR A 68 -2.61 7.59 2.11
CA TYR A 68 -2.83 6.79 0.91
C TYR A 68 -2.91 7.65 -0.35
N ALA A 69 -3.65 8.76 -0.29
CA ALA A 69 -3.74 9.71 -1.39
C ALA A 69 -2.39 10.38 -1.71
N LEU A 70 -1.62 10.76 -0.68
CA LEU A 70 -0.26 11.30 -0.86
C LEU A 70 0.68 10.29 -1.54
N GLY A 71 0.50 8.99 -1.28
CA GLY A 71 1.28 7.93 -1.92
C GLY A 71 1.19 7.95 -3.45
N TRP A 72 0.04 8.29 -4.00
CA TRP A 72 -0.12 8.43 -5.45
C TRP A 72 0.68 9.61 -6.03
N ILE A 73 0.78 10.71 -5.30
CA ILE A 73 1.60 11.87 -5.70
C ILE A 73 3.09 11.51 -5.63
N VAL A 74 3.50 10.83 -4.55
CA VAL A 74 4.90 10.40 -4.36
C VAL A 74 5.37 9.48 -5.49
N LYS A 75 4.49 8.60 -6.01
CA LYS A 75 4.82 7.69 -7.12
C LYS A 75 5.29 8.41 -8.40
N ILE A 76 4.94 9.67 -8.60
CA ILE A 76 5.38 10.48 -9.75
C ILE A 76 6.90 10.71 -9.73
N PHE A 77 7.53 10.70 -8.55
CA PHE A 77 8.95 10.98 -8.36
C PHE A 77 9.83 9.71 -8.31
N VAL A 78 9.28 8.56 -8.68
CA VAL A 78 10.00 7.27 -8.65
C VAL A 78 10.90 7.16 -9.88
N LEU A 79 12.20 7.04 -9.64
CA LEU A 79 13.24 7.04 -10.69
C LEU A 79 14.23 5.88 -10.57
N THR A 80 14.21 5.16 -9.45
CA THR A 80 15.20 4.10 -9.13
C THR A 80 14.52 2.89 -8.48
N ALA A 81 15.21 1.75 -8.47
CA ALA A 81 14.80 0.53 -7.76
C ALA A 81 14.49 0.80 -6.27
N PHE A 82 15.33 1.62 -5.61
CA PHE A 82 15.13 1.99 -4.22
C PHE A 82 13.88 2.86 -4.04
N HIS A 83 13.60 3.80 -4.95
CA HIS A 83 12.37 4.59 -4.91
C HIS A 83 11.13 3.69 -5.08
N ILE A 84 11.19 2.70 -5.98
CA ILE A 84 10.11 1.72 -6.17
C ILE A 84 9.85 0.98 -4.85
N PHE A 85 10.91 0.50 -4.20
CA PHE A 85 10.80 -0.20 -2.93
C PHE A 85 10.14 0.66 -1.84
N ILE A 86 10.64 1.87 -1.61
CA ILE A 86 10.09 2.78 -0.58
C ILE A 86 8.66 3.19 -0.90
N ALA A 87 8.36 3.56 -2.15
CA ALA A 87 7.01 3.92 -2.57
C ALA A 87 6.05 2.73 -2.44
N GLY A 88 6.50 1.52 -2.79
CA GLY A 88 5.74 0.28 -2.65
C GLY A 88 5.40 -0.01 -1.18
N LEU A 89 6.40 0.02 -0.30
CA LEU A 89 6.19 -0.20 1.14
C LEU A 89 5.28 0.85 1.77
N TYR A 90 5.49 2.14 1.46
CA TYR A 90 4.63 3.22 1.93
C TYR A 90 3.18 3.02 1.50
N HIS A 91 2.96 2.70 0.22
CA HIS A 91 1.63 2.49 -0.34
C HIS A 91 0.96 1.28 0.29
N SER A 92 1.70 0.18 0.51
CA SER A 92 1.20 -0.99 1.23
C SER A 92 0.80 -0.66 2.66
N LEU A 93 1.64 0.07 3.41
CA LEU A 93 1.36 0.45 4.79
C LEU A 93 0.08 1.29 4.90
N THR A 94 -0.01 2.35 4.10
CA THR A 94 -1.16 3.25 4.11
C THR A 94 -2.44 2.53 3.66
N LYS A 95 -2.32 1.58 2.72
CA LYS A 95 -3.43 0.70 2.34
C LYS A 95 -3.87 -0.21 3.49
N ILE A 96 -2.95 -0.79 4.25
CA ILE A 96 -3.26 -1.60 5.43
C ILE A 96 -4.04 -0.76 6.45
N LEU A 97 -3.51 0.42 6.82
CA LEU A 97 -4.14 1.32 7.78
C LEU A 97 -5.56 1.73 7.34
N THR A 98 -5.77 1.96 6.06
CA THR A 98 -7.07 2.40 5.56
C THR A 98 -8.04 1.23 5.45
N ARG A 99 -7.63 0.14 4.79
CA ARG A 99 -8.51 -0.98 4.45
C ARG A 99 -8.85 -1.83 5.66
N THR A 100 -7.86 -2.20 6.48
CA THR A 100 -8.09 -3.01 7.67
C THR A 100 -9.02 -2.28 8.64
N THR A 101 -8.78 -0.99 8.89
CA THR A 101 -9.66 -0.21 9.79
C THR A 101 -11.06 -0.04 9.23
N PHE A 102 -11.21 0.19 7.93
CA PHE A 102 -12.53 0.26 7.29
C PHE A 102 -13.29 -1.07 7.40
N GLU A 103 -12.62 -2.20 7.12
CA GLU A 103 -13.21 -3.53 7.24
C GLU A 103 -13.64 -3.81 8.68
N THR A 104 -12.78 -3.56 9.68
CA THR A 104 -13.12 -3.75 11.09
C THR A 104 -14.35 -2.93 11.51
N MET A 105 -14.38 -1.64 11.18
CA MET A 105 -15.53 -0.77 11.50
C MET A 105 -16.82 -1.25 10.82
N PHE A 106 -16.73 -1.70 9.57
CA PHE A 106 -17.89 -2.20 8.83
C PHE A 106 -18.43 -3.50 9.43
N TYR A 107 -17.56 -4.43 9.80
CA TYR A 107 -17.96 -5.67 10.46
C TYR A 107 -18.59 -5.44 11.83
N GLU A 108 -18.06 -4.50 12.63
CA GLU A 108 -18.67 -4.12 13.91
C GLU A 108 -20.07 -3.54 13.71
N LEU A 109 -20.24 -2.61 12.76
CA LEU A 109 -21.54 -2.02 12.44
C LEU A 109 -22.56 -3.05 11.92
N ALA A 110 -22.11 -4.09 11.22
CA ALA A 110 -22.98 -5.13 10.69
C ALA A 110 -23.36 -6.20 11.73
N ALA A 111 -22.60 -6.30 12.82
CA ALA A 111 -22.87 -7.21 13.93
C ALA A 111 -23.81 -6.61 14.99
N ASP A 112 -23.89 -5.28 15.07
CA ASP A 112 -24.88 -4.51 15.83
C ASP A 112 -26.25 -4.46 15.13
#